data_AF-A0A496VL61-F1
#
_entry.id   AF-A0A496VL61-F1
#
_cell.length_a   1.000
_cell.length_b   1.000
_cell.length_c   1.000
_cell.angle_alpha   90.00
_cell.angle_beta   90.00
_cell.angle_gamma   90.00
#
_symmetry.space_group_name_H-M   'P 1'
#
loop_
_entity.id
_entity.type
_entity.pdbx_description
1 polymer ?
#
loop_
_entity_poly.entity_id
_entity_poly.type
_entity_poly.pdbx_seq_one_letter_code
_entity_poly.pdbx_strand_id
1 'polypeptide(L)'
;MRKIILLVLIAIIPVLQAAENEEVIKLLLCYDSPNSDYCVAEHVFKLKQRVEKMQRQLNTQRKNIQSLQQSTKTLQAEIVQLKRQQKNDAKHFAKLEAEMDSQHKAINEHFVKLESTMDSQHKAINEHFSKLETTMDSQHKAINEHFTKLETEMASQHEALDEHQKMLQKFATKITRLEHRLYRYVDNNDGTITDSRTHLIWLKNAHCFGQEIWYQAKQTVAKLKTGQCNLRDNSKMGEWRLPTKKEWEFMLEKKYRKLTLSNALGTGQWREGDAFVGVQLSKYWTASSQTKRSSWYADVYNGLLDTGKINMKYYIWPVRGGK
;
A
#
# COMPACT_ATOMS: atom_id res chain seq x y z
N MET A 1 -13.43 -22.14 99.81
CA MET A 1 -12.56 -22.29 101.00
C MET A 1 -13.23 -23.02 102.16
N ARG A 2 -14.43 -22.65 102.63
CA ARG A 2 -15.12 -23.36 103.74
C ARG A 2 -15.32 -24.87 103.53
N LYS A 3 -15.66 -25.33 102.31
CA LYS A 3 -15.85 -26.77 101.98
C LYS A 3 -14.57 -27.60 102.03
N ILE A 4 -13.41 -27.01 101.71
CA ILE A 4 -12.11 -27.71 101.73
C ILE A 4 -11.61 -27.84 103.17
N ILE A 5 -11.80 -26.80 103.99
CA ILE A 5 -11.48 -26.84 105.43
C ILE A 5 -12.35 -27.90 106.15
N LEU A 6 -13.63 -28.01 105.79
CA LEU A 6 -14.54 -29.03 106.35
C LEU A 6 -14.12 -30.47 105.98
N LEU A 7 -13.72 -30.72 104.73
CA LEU A 7 -13.25 -32.03 104.29
C LEU A 7 -11.90 -32.42 104.91
N VAL A 8 -11.02 -31.45 105.12
CA VAL A 8 -9.74 -31.65 105.82
C VAL A 8 -9.98 -31.95 107.30
N LEU A 9 -10.92 -31.27 107.96
CA LEU A 9 -11.31 -31.56 109.34
C LEU A 9 -11.96 -32.96 109.47
N ILE A 10 -12.86 -33.33 108.55
CA ILE A 10 -13.52 -34.66 108.54
C ILE A 10 -12.51 -35.80 108.30
N ALA A 11 -11.44 -35.57 107.52
CA ALA A 11 -10.39 -36.57 107.29
C ALA A 11 -9.38 -36.67 108.45
N ILE A 12 -9.20 -35.60 109.22
CA ILE A 12 -8.21 -35.51 110.31
C ILE A 12 -8.80 -35.96 111.66
N ILE A 13 -10.09 -35.72 111.92
CA ILE A 13 -10.75 -36.06 113.21
C ILE A 13 -10.73 -37.58 113.52
N PRO A 14 -11.05 -38.50 112.58
CA PRO A 14 -10.97 -39.95 112.83
C PRO A 14 -9.53 -40.44 113.02
N VAL A 15 -8.56 -39.78 112.38
CA VAL A 15 -7.13 -40.10 112.50
C VAL A 15 -6.56 -39.65 113.85
N LEU A 16 -7.05 -38.53 114.41
CA LEU A 16 -6.74 -38.12 115.79
C LEU A 16 -7.42 -39.02 116.83
N GLN A 17 -8.72 -39.32 116.67
CA GLN A 17 -9.45 -40.19 117.62
C GLN A 17 -8.98 -41.66 117.62
N ALA A 18 -8.47 -42.17 116.49
CA ALA A 18 -7.90 -43.52 116.41
C ALA A 18 -6.45 -43.58 116.97
N ALA A 19 -5.66 -42.51 116.82
CA ALA A 19 -4.30 -42.45 117.35
C ALA A 19 -4.26 -42.26 118.88
N GLU A 20 -5.27 -41.60 119.46
CA GLU A 20 -5.39 -41.39 120.90
C GLU A 20 -5.80 -42.66 121.68
N ASN A 21 -6.59 -43.57 121.09
CA ASN A 21 -7.13 -44.70 121.85
C ASN A 21 -6.15 -45.88 122.04
N GLU A 22 -5.34 -46.26 121.05
CA GLU A 22 -4.54 -47.50 121.17
C GLU A 22 -3.30 -47.34 122.07
N GLU A 23 -2.71 -46.15 122.17
CA GLU A 23 -1.50 -45.90 122.99
C GLU A 23 -1.84 -45.44 124.41
N VAL A 24 -2.95 -44.71 124.61
CA VAL A 24 -3.44 -44.35 125.95
C VAL A 24 -3.90 -45.60 126.72
N ILE A 25 -4.53 -46.56 126.03
CA ILE A 25 -4.88 -47.87 126.61
C ILE A 25 -3.62 -48.68 126.98
N LYS A 26 -2.55 -48.64 126.18
CA LYS A 26 -1.28 -49.33 126.49
C LYS A 26 -0.50 -48.66 127.63
N LEU A 27 -0.61 -47.34 127.79
CA LEU A 27 -0.09 -46.57 128.92
C LEU A 27 -0.79 -46.91 130.25
N LEU A 28 -2.09 -47.15 130.21
CA LEU A 28 -2.88 -47.57 131.38
C LEU A 28 -2.54 -48.99 131.86
N LEU A 29 -2.20 -49.90 130.93
CA LEU A 29 -1.80 -51.28 131.25
C LEU A 29 -0.40 -51.40 131.89
N CYS A 30 0.41 -50.33 131.87
CA CYS A 30 1.72 -50.30 132.50
C CYS A 30 1.70 -50.10 134.02
N TYR A 31 0.57 -49.66 134.60
CA TYR A 31 0.46 -49.25 136.00
C TYR A 31 0.51 -50.42 137.01
N ASP A 32 0.12 -51.63 136.59
CA ASP A 32 0.11 -52.86 137.41
C ASP A 32 1.36 -53.74 137.21
N SER A 33 2.38 -53.25 136.50
CA SER A 33 3.62 -53.99 136.24
C SER A 33 4.70 -53.69 137.29
N PRO A 34 5.47 -54.69 137.79
CA PRO A 34 6.56 -54.45 138.74
C PRO A 34 7.74 -53.61 138.19
N ASN A 35 7.66 -53.17 136.92
CA ASN A 35 8.57 -52.22 136.25
C ASN A 35 7.78 -51.06 135.57
N SER A 36 6.76 -50.52 136.24
CA SER A 36 5.80 -49.54 135.68
C SER A 36 6.45 -48.26 135.12
N ASP A 37 7.50 -47.73 135.76
CA ASP A 37 8.24 -46.55 135.30
C ASP A 37 8.87 -46.75 133.91
N TYR A 38 9.34 -47.97 133.62
CA TYR A 38 9.97 -48.29 132.34
C TYR A 38 8.94 -48.44 131.21
N CYS A 39 7.79 -49.02 131.53
CA CYS A 39 6.70 -49.27 130.58
C CYS A 39 6.01 -47.96 130.14
N VAL A 40 5.75 -47.04 131.08
CA VAL A 40 5.20 -45.70 130.79
C VAL A 40 6.19 -44.86 129.97
N ALA A 41 7.49 -44.88 130.34
CA ALA A 41 8.53 -44.14 129.63
C ALA A 41 8.69 -44.57 128.16
N GLU A 42 8.57 -45.87 127.86
CA GLU A 42 8.68 -46.39 126.49
C GLU A 42 7.52 -45.91 125.59
N HIS A 43 6.29 -45.91 126.10
CA HIS A 43 5.12 -45.44 125.36
C HIS A 43 5.12 -43.91 125.18
N VAL A 44 5.48 -43.15 126.22
CA VAL A 44 5.67 -41.70 126.10
C VAL A 44 6.76 -41.36 125.08
N PHE A 45 7.84 -42.15 125.01
CA PHE A 45 8.88 -41.99 124.01
C PHE A 45 8.39 -42.30 122.59
N LYS A 46 7.61 -43.36 122.38
CA LYS A 46 6.99 -43.70 121.08
C LYS A 46 6.01 -42.62 120.63
N LEU A 47 5.17 -42.11 121.53
CA LEU A 47 4.29 -40.97 121.28
C LEU A 47 5.08 -39.71 120.92
N LYS A 48 6.16 -39.39 121.64
CA LYS A 48 7.04 -38.27 121.32
C LYS A 48 7.68 -38.40 119.94
N GLN A 49 8.19 -39.58 119.57
CA GLN A 49 8.72 -39.84 118.23
C GLN A 49 7.65 -39.67 117.13
N ARG A 50 6.42 -40.12 117.38
CA ARG A 50 5.28 -39.93 116.46
C ARG A 50 4.90 -38.46 116.34
N VAL A 51 4.85 -37.71 117.44
CA VAL A 51 4.59 -36.27 117.45
C VAL A 51 5.69 -35.51 116.71
N GLU A 52 6.96 -35.86 116.91
CA GLU A 52 8.07 -35.26 116.15
C GLU A 52 8.01 -35.60 114.66
N LYS A 53 7.64 -36.84 114.31
CA LYS A 53 7.41 -37.24 112.91
C LYS A 53 6.25 -36.46 112.29
N MET A 54 5.14 -36.31 113.01
CA MET A 54 4.00 -35.50 112.58
C MET A 54 4.38 -34.02 112.44
N GLN A 55 5.18 -33.48 113.36
CA GLN A 55 5.65 -32.09 113.28
C GLN A 55 6.58 -31.88 112.08
N ARG A 56 7.47 -32.85 111.77
CA ARG A 56 8.29 -32.82 110.55
C ARG A 56 7.40 -32.87 109.30
N GLN A 57 6.39 -33.74 109.28
CA GLN A 57 5.42 -33.81 108.18
C GLN A 57 4.63 -32.51 108.03
N LEU A 58 4.16 -31.91 109.13
CA LEU A 58 3.44 -30.64 109.14
C LEU A 58 4.33 -29.50 108.62
N ASN A 59 5.60 -29.46 109.03
CA ASN A 59 6.57 -28.48 108.55
C ASN A 59 6.86 -28.66 107.04
N THR A 60 6.95 -29.89 106.54
CA THR A 60 7.07 -30.18 105.10
C THR A 60 5.83 -29.74 104.34
N GLN A 61 4.63 -30.05 104.84
CA GLN A 61 3.36 -29.60 104.25
C GLN A 61 3.27 -28.07 104.20
N ARG A 62 3.72 -27.38 105.26
CA ARG A 62 3.76 -25.91 105.30
C ARG A 62 4.67 -25.32 104.22
N LYS A 63 5.86 -25.89 104.02
CA LYS A 63 6.77 -25.49 102.93
C LYS A 63 6.15 -25.72 101.56
N ASN A 64 5.50 -26.87 101.36
CA ASN A 64 4.80 -27.17 100.10
C ASN A 64 3.66 -26.18 99.83
N ILE A 65 2.86 -25.83 100.86
CA ILE A 65 1.80 -24.83 100.75
C ILE A 65 2.37 -23.46 100.38
N GLN A 66 3.48 -23.03 100.97
CA GLN A 66 4.12 -21.76 100.63
C GLN A 66 4.63 -21.75 99.18
N SER A 67 5.24 -22.84 98.73
CA SER A 67 5.66 -23.01 97.33
C SER A 67 4.46 -22.94 96.37
N LEU A 68 3.37 -23.66 96.68
CA LEU A 68 2.13 -23.62 95.91
C LEU A 68 1.49 -22.22 95.89
N GLN A 69 1.52 -21.48 97.00
CA GLN A 69 1.04 -20.10 97.06
C GLN A 69 1.87 -19.18 96.17
N GLN A 70 3.20 -19.36 96.13
CA GLN A 70 4.07 -18.59 95.26
C GLN A 70 3.81 -18.92 93.78
N SER A 71 3.71 -20.19 93.42
CA SER A 71 3.34 -20.61 92.06
C SER A 71 1.97 -20.07 91.65
N THR A 72 1.00 -20.03 92.58
CA THR A 72 -0.33 -19.47 92.34
C THR A 72 -0.26 -17.98 92.02
N LYS A 73 0.59 -17.21 92.73
CA LYS A 73 0.81 -15.79 92.44
C LYS A 73 1.44 -15.57 91.06
N THR A 74 2.43 -16.38 90.70
CA THR A 74 3.07 -16.32 89.38
C THR A 74 2.06 -16.60 88.27
N LEU A 75 1.28 -17.68 88.38
CA LEU A 75 0.23 -18.02 87.42
C LEU A 75 -0.83 -16.92 87.30
N GLN A 76 -1.20 -16.28 88.42
CA GLN A 76 -2.12 -15.13 88.38
C GLN A 76 -1.55 -13.94 87.60
N ALA A 77 -0.25 -13.65 87.74
CA ALA A 77 0.41 -12.59 86.98
C ALA A 77 0.47 -12.92 85.48
N GLU A 78 0.78 -14.16 85.12
CA GLU A 78 0.77 -14.64 83.72
C GLU A 78 -0.63 -14.56 83.12
N ILE A 79 -1.68 -14.95 83.85
CA ILE A 79 -3.07 -14.82 83.39
C ILE A 79 -3.41 -13.34 83.08
N VAL A 80 -2.94 -12.40 83.90
CA VAL A 80 -3.15 -10.96 83.65
C VAL A 80 -2.42 -10.50 82.39
N GLN A 81 -1.19 -10.97 82.16
CA GLN A 81 -0.44 -10.67 80.93
C GLN A 81 -1.12 -11.24 79.69
N LEU A 82 -1.54 -12.51 79.73
CA LEU A 82 -2.25 -13.16 78.63
C LEU A 82 -3.56 -12.46 78.29
N LYS A 83 -4.32 -11.99 79.30
CA LYS A 83 -5.53 -11.19 79.06
C LYS A 83 -5.25 -9.86 78.37
N ARG A 84 -4.13 -9.20 78.70
CA ARG A 84 -3.71 -7.96 78.03
C ARG A 84 -3.31 -8.24 76.58
N GLN A 85 -2.55 -9.31 76.35
CA GLN A 85 -2.17 -9.75 75.01
C GLN A 85 -3.40 -10.07 74.16
N GLN A 86 -4.33 -10.89 74.67
CA GLN A 86 -5.58 -11.20 73.99
C GLN A 86 -6.37 -9.94 73.60
N LYS A 87 -6.40 -8.92 74.47
CA LYS A 87 -7.06 -7.64 74.18
C LYS A 87 -6.34 -6.85 73.08
N ASN A 88 -5.01 -6.88 73.06
CA ASN A 88 -4.23 -6.20 72.02
C ASN A 88 -4.36 -6.92 70.67
N ASP A 89 -4.33 -8.25 70.67
CA ASP A 89 -4.53 -9.06 69.47
C ASP A 89 -5.94 -8.83 68.91
N ALA A 90 -6.97 -8.79 69.76
CA ALA A 90 -8.33 -8.46 69.34
C ALA A 90 -8.43 -7.07 68.69
N LYS A 91 -7.71 -6.07 69.22
CA LYS A 91 -7.64 -4.74 68.59
C LYS A 91 -6.90 -4.76 67.26
N HIS A 92 -5.82 -5.54 67.16
CA HIS A 92 -5.05 -5.67 65.93
C HIS A 92 -5.89 -6.35 64.84
N PHE A 93 -6.59 -7.44 65.16
CA PHE A 93 -7.49 -8.12 64.23
C PHE A 93 -8.61 -7.20 63.75
N ALA A 94 -9.27 -6.45 64.66
CA ALA A 94 -10.30 -5.50 64.26
C ALA A 94 -9.78 -4.39 63.32
N LYS A 95 -8.54 -3.93 63.53
CA LYS A 95 -7.90 -2.97 62.62
C LYS A 95 -7.62 -3.59 61.25
N LEU A 96 -7.11 -4.83 61.23
CA LEU A 96 -6.80 -5.55 60.00
C LEU A 96 -8.06 -5.84 59.18
N GLU A 97 -9.15 -6.26 59.82
CA GLU A 97 -10.46 -6.45 59.17
C GLU A 97 -10.95 -5.15 58.53
N ALA A 98 -10.91 -4.03 59.27
CA ALA A 98 -11.33 -2.73 58.73
C ALA A 98 -10.45 -2.27 57.54
N GLU A 99 -9.15 -2.53 57.59
CA GLU A 99 -8.23 -2.21 56.49
C GLU A 99 -8.50 -3.07 55.25
N MET A 100 -8.72 -4.37 55.45
CA MET A 100 -9.07 -5.32 54.39
C MET A 100 -10.41 -4.98 53.75
N ASP A 101 -11.42 -4.60 54.54
CA ASP A 101 -12.73 -4.18 54.03
C ASP A 101 -12.61 -2.88 53.21
N SER A 102 -11.82 -1.93 53.71
CA SER A 102 -11.56 -0.68 52.98
C SER A 102 -10.84 -0.95 51.65
N GLN A 103 -9.86 -1.85 51.62
CA GLN A 103 -9.16 -2.23 50.40
C GLN A 103 -10.06 -2.96 49.41
N HIS A 104 -10.85 -3.93 49.87
CA HIS A 104 -11.82 -4.64 49.02
C HIS A 104 -12.82 -3.68 48.38
N LYS A 105 -13.33 -2.71 49.16
CA LYS A 105 -14.23 -1.69 48.64
C LYS A 105 -13.56 -0.85 47.55
N ALA A 106 -12.34 -0.37 47.79
CA ALA A 106 -11.59 0.42 46.82
C ALA A 106 -11.28 -0.36 45.53
N ILE A 107 -10.92 -1.64 45.66
CA ILE A 107 -10.67 -2.53 44.51
C ILE A 107 -11.97 -2.72 43.71
N ASN A 108 -13.10 -2.95 44.38
CA ASN A 108 -14.37 -3.13 43.70
C ASN A 108 -14.83 -1.86 42.97
N GLU A 109 -14.69 -0.70 43.61
CA GLU A 109 -14.97 0.60 42.97
C GLU A 109 -14.08 0.84 41.74
N HIS A 110 -12.79 0.50 41.83
CA HIS A 110 -11.87 0.59 40.69
C HIS A 110 -12.27 -0.37 39.57
N PHE A 111 -12.67 -1.60 39.89
CA PHE A 111 -13.10 -2.59 38.90
C PHE A 111 -14.35 -2.12 38.15
N VAL A 112 -15.37 -1.63 38.85
CA VAL A 112 -16.59 -1.07 38.24
C VAL A 112 -16.27 0.13 37.34
N LYS A 113 -15.35 1.01 37.77
CA LYS A 113 -14.92 2.15 36.94
C LYS A 113 -14.16 1.69 35.69
N LEU A 114 -13.33 0.66 35.81
CA LEU A 114 -12.60 0.10 34.67
C LEU A 114 -13.56 -0.53 33.66
N GLU A 115 -14.52 -1.31 34.13
CA GLU A 115 -15.54 -1.98 33.29
C GLU A 115 -16.37 -0.95 32.52
N SER A 116 -16.92 0.06 33.21
CA SER A 116 -17.67 1.14 32.56
C SER A 116 -16.84 1.95 31.57
N THR A 117 -15.55 2.18 31.86
CA THR A 117 -14.64 2.86 30.93
C THR A 117 -14.44 2.02 29.67
N MET A 118 -14.16 0.72 29.84
CA MET A 118 -13.96 -0.21 28.74
C MET A 118 -15.21 -0.32 27.85
N ASP A 119 -16.40 -0.41 28.45
CA ASP A 119 -17.67 -0.44 27.71
C ASP A 119 -17.89 0.84 26.91
N SER A 120 -17.64 2.00 27.52
CA SER A 120 -17.78 3.29 26.84
C SER A 120 -16.80 3.43 25.67
N GLN A 121 -15.56 2.96 25.83
CA GLN A 121 -14.55 2.95 24.78
C GLN A 121 -14.92 1.99 23.65
N HIS A 122 -15.36 0.77 23.99
CA HIS A 122 -15.77 -0.22 23.01
C HIS A 122 -16.95 0.28 22.16
N LYS A 123 -17.93 0.94 22.81
CA LYS A 123 -19.04 1.58 22.11
C LYS A 123 -18.56 2.69 21.16
N ALA A 124 -17.70 3.60 21.64
CA ALA A 124 -17.18 4.69 20.83
C ALA A 124 -16.36 4.19 19.62
N ILE A 125 -15.57 3.13 19.82
CA ILE A 125 -14.80 2.46 18.76
C ILE A 125 -15.75 1.89 17.70
N ASN A 126 -16.80 1.18 18.09
CA ASN A 126 -17.76 0.60 17.15
C ASN A 126 -18.52 1.67 16.37
N GLU A 127 -18.93 2.77 17.02
CA GLU A 127 -19.55 3.91 16.34
C GLU A 127 -18.59 4.58 15.35
N HIS A 128 -17.31 4.71 15.70
CA HIS A 128 -16.31 5.26 14.79
C HIS A 128 -16.08 4.36 13.58
N PHE A 129 -15.95 3.03 13.79
CA PHE A 129 -15.81 2.07 12.69
C PHE A 129 -17.01 2.09 11.75
N SER A 130 -18.23 2.14 12.29
CA SER A 130 -19.45 2.24 11.47
C SER A 130 -19.49 3.53 10.63
N LYS A 131 -19.10 4.67 11.20
CA LYS A 131 -18.98 5.94 10.46
C LYS A 131 -17.90 5.88 9.38
N LEU A 132 -16.78 5.23 9.67
CA LEU A 132 -15.68 5.09 8.73
C LEU A 132 -16.10 4.22 7.53
N GLU A 133 -16.73 3.08 7.78
CA GLU A 133 -17.21 2.15 6.75
C GLU A 133 -18.23 2.84 5.82
N THR A 134 -19.24 3.50 6.40
CA THR A 134 -20.25 4.23 5.61
C THR A 134 -19.66 5.39 4.80
N THR A 135 -18.67 6.11 5.36
CA THR A 135 -17.97 7.18 4.64
C THR A 135 -17.18 6.61 3.46
N MET A 136 -16.42 5.55 3.69
CA MET A 136 -15.61 4.91 2.67
C MET A 136 -16.48 4.35 1.52
N ASP A 137 -17.60 3.72 1.84
CA ASP A 137 -18.55 3.22 0.84
C ASP A 137 -19.16 4.35 0.01
N SER A 138 -19.56 5.44 0.67
CA SER A 138 -20.11 6.61 -0.02
C SER A 138 -19.09 7.27 -0.96
N GLN A 139 -17.83 7.34 -0.54
CA GLN A 139 -16.74 7.90 -1.33
C GLN A 139 -16.39 6.98 -2.52
N HIS A 140 -16.26 5.68 -2.30
CA HIS A 140 -16.03 4.73 -3.39
C HIS A 140 -17.13 4.77 -4.43
N LYS A 141 -18.40 4.85 -4.01
CA LYS A 141 -19.53 4.99 -4.93
C LYS A 141 -19.43 6.28 -5.76
N ALA A 142 -19.19 7.42 -5.11
CA ALA A 142 -19.06 8.71 -5.80
C ALA A 142 -17.89 8.73 -6.79
N ILE A 143 -16.74 8.14 -6.42
CA ILE A 143 -15.57 8.01 -7.29
C ILE A 143 -15.92 7.17 -8.52
N ASN A 144 -16.60 6.04 -8.33
CA ASN A 144 -16.96 5.16 -9.43
C ASN A 144 -17.98 5.81 -10.39
N GLU A 145 -18.96 6.55 -9.86
CA GLU A 145 -19.90 7.34 -10.66
C GLU A 145 -19.20 8.45 -11.45
N HIS A 146 -18.23 9.14 -10.84
CA HIS A 146 -17.44 10.15 -11.55
C HIS A 146 -16.57 9.54 -12.66
N PHE A 147 -15.92 8.40 -12.37
CA PHE A 147 -15.07 7.72 -13.34
C PHE A 147 -15.86 7.22 -14.56
N THR A 148 -17.00 6.57 -14.32
CA THR A 148 -17.88 6.13 -15.41
C THR A 148 -18.39 7.29 -16.26
N LYS A 149 -18.76 8.42 -15.64
CA LYS A 149 -19.14 9.63 -16.37
C LYS A 149 -17.99 10.14 -17.26
N LEU A 150 -16.78 10.23 -16.71
CA LEU A 150 -15.60 10.67 -17.44
C LEU A 150 -15.28 9.75 -18.63
N GLU A 151 -15.37 8.43 -18.45
CA GLU A 151 -15.18 7.45 -19.52
C GLU A 151 -16.19 7.67 -20.67
N THR A 152 -17.47 7.87 -20.33
CA THR A 152 -18.50 8.12 -21.36
C THR A 152 -18.31 9.44 -22.10
N GLU A 153 -17.90 10.51 -21.40
CA GLU A 153 -17.62 11.80 -22.02
C GLU A 153 -16.44 11.69 -22.99
N MET A 154 -15.34 11.07 -22.57
CA MET A 154 -14.17 10.85 -23.43
C MET A 154 -14.50 10.00 -24.66
N ALA A 155 -15.31 8.95 -24.51
CA ALA A 155 -15.76 8.13 -25.63
C ALA A 155 -16.55 8.95 -26.66
N SER A 156 -17.51 9.77 -26.20
CA SER A 156 -18.31 10.62 -27.09
C SER A 156 -17.47 11.69 -27.82
N GLN A 157 -16.49 12.28 -27.14
CA GLN A 157 -15.60 13.29 -27.72
C GLN A 157 -14.69 12.67 -28.78
N HIS A 158 -14.19 11.47 -28.52
CA HIS A 158 -13.37 10.74 -29.48
C HIS A 158 -14.16 10.40 -30.74
N GLU A 159 -15.40 9.90 -30.60
CA GLU A 159 -16.28 9.63 -31.73
C GLU A 159 -16.59 10.90 -32.55
N ALA A 160 -16.86 12.03 -31.87
CA ALA A 160 -17.08 13.31 -32.55
C ALA A 160 -15.83 13.79 -33.32
N LEU A 161 -14.64 13.61 -32.74
CA LEU A 161 -13.38 13.97 -33.39
C LEU A 161 -13.13 13.11 -34.65
N ASP A 162 -13.42 11.82 -34.59
CA ASP A 162 -13.30 10.91 -35.72
C ASP A 162 -14.24 11.31 -36.87
N GLU A 163 -15.47 11.71 -36.58
CA GLU A 163 -16.40 12.21 -37.60
C GLU A 163 -15.94 13.53 -38.22
N HIS A 164 -15.43 14.46 -37.41
CA HIS A 164 -14.81 15.69 -37.92
C HIS A 164 -13.61 15.39 -38.82
N GLN A 165 -12.77 14.43 -38.45
CA GLN A 165 -11.62 14.00 -39.26
C GLN A 165 -12.08 13.40 -40.60
N LYS A 166 -13.09 12.54 -40.62
CA LYS A 166 -13.69 12.01 -41.85
C LYS A 166 -14.22 13.13 -42.75
N MET A 167 -14.88 14.14 -42.16
CA MET A 167 -15.38 15.29 -42.89
C MET A 167 -14.25 16.09 -43.54
N LEU A 168 -13.18 16.38 -42.81
CA LEU A 168 -11.99 17.06 -43.33
C LEU A 168 -11.35 16.28 -44.48
N GLN A 169 -11.23 14.95 -44.37
CA GLN A 169 -10.73 14.11 -45.45
C GLN A 169 -11.62 14.16 -46.70
N LYS A 170 -12.94 14.19 -46.52
CA LYS A 170 -13.90 14.37 -47.62
C LYS A 170 -13.75 15.74 -48.30
N PHE A 171 -13.50 16.80 -47.53
CA PHE A 171 -13.22 18.11 -48.10
C PHE A 171 -11.88 18.15 -48.84
N ALA A 172 -10.82 17.59 -48.25
CA ALA A 172 -9.50 17.52 -48.88
C ALA A 172 -9.57 16.81 -50.24
N THR A 173 -10.20 15.62 -50.28
CA THR A 173 -10.37 14.88 -51.54
C THR A 173 -11.21 15.64 -52.57
N LYS A 174 -12.22 16.41 -52.13
CA LYS A 174 -13.01 17.26 -53.03
C LYS A 174 -12.17 18.41 -53.59
N ILE A 175 -11.35 19.05 -52.76
CA ILE A 175 -10.44 20.14 -53.18
C ILE A 175 -9.47 19.62 -54.24
N THR A 176 -8.78 18.50 -53.99
CA THR A 176 -7.87 17.89 -54.96
C THR A 176 -8.56 17.58 -56.30
N ARG A 177 -9.78 17.05 -56.27
CA ARG A 177 -10.56 16.81 -57.50
C ARG A 177 -10.91 18.10 -58.25
N LEU A 178 -11.16 19.19 -57.54
CA LEU A 178 -11.45 20.48 -58.16
C LEU A 178 -10.18 21.08 -58.78
N GLU A 179 -9.04 20.98 -58.11
CA GLU A 179 -7.75 21.41 -58.65
C GLU A 179 -7.42 20.70 -59.95
N HIS A 180 -7.58 19.36 -60.00
CA HIS A 180 -7.39 18.58 -61.23
C HIS A 180 -8.40 18.90 -62.35
N ARG A 181 -9.57 19.48 -62.04
CA ARG A 181 -10.52 19.93 -63.06
C ARG A 181 -10.23 21.33 -63.56
N LEU A 182 -9.65 22.18 -62.73
CA LEU A 182 -9.41 23.59 -63.03
C LEU A 182 -8.06 23.82 -63.71
N TYR A 183 -7.01 23.14 -63.25
CA TYR A 183 -5.66 23.30 -63.75
C TYR A 183 -5.29 22.19 -64.72
N ARG A 184 -4.65 22.57 -65.84
CA ARG A 184 -4.01 21.62 -66.75
C ARG A 184 -2.80 20.97 -66.09
N TYR A 185 -1.95 21.76 -65.43
CA TYR A 185 -0.78 21.28 -64.72
C TYR A 185 -0.97 21.49 -63.22
N VAL A 186 -1.06 20.41 -62.46
CA VAL A 186 -1.26 20.41 -61.01
C VAL A 186 0.07 20.07 -60.34
N ASP A 187 0.53 20.93 -59.44
CA ASP A 187 1.71 20.67 -58.62
C ASP A 187 1.39 19.71 -57.49
N ASN A 188 2.10 18.58 -57.44
CA ASN A 188 1.91 17.57 -56.41
C ASN A 188 2.70 17.90 -55.12
N ASN A 189 3.43 19.02 -55.08
CA ASN A 189 4.28 19.46 -53.96
C ASN A 189 5.37 18.45 -53.56
N ASP A 190 5.70 17.52 -54.45
CA ASP A 190 6.68 16.45 -54.26
C ASP A 190 7.79 16.48 -55.33
N GLY A 191 7.90 17.60 -56.06
CA GLY A 191 8.83 17.76 -57.18
C GLY A 191 8.27 17.28 -58.53
N THR A 192 7.01 16.85 -58.58
CA THR A 192 6.33 16.43 -59.80
C THR A 192 5.11 17.27 -60.13
N ILE A 193 4.75 17.30 -61.41
CA ILE A 193 3.59 18.01 -61.93
C ILE A 193 2.72 17.01 -62.68
N THR A 194 1.45 16.91 -62.33
CA THR A 194 0.46 16.09 -63.05
C THR A 194 -0.18 16.91 -64.17
N ASP A 195 -0.09 16.44 -65.41
CA ASP A 195 -0.88 16.97 -66.53
C ASP A 195 -2.28 16.34 -66.50
N SER A 196 -3.28 17.08 -66.04
CA SER A 196 -4.68 16.64 -65.92
C SER A 196 -5.31 16.23 -67.26
N ARG A 197 -4.76 16.67 -68.39
CA ARG A 197 -5.26 16.30 -69.72
C ARG A 197 -4.74 14.94 -70.18
N THR A 198 -3.49 14.62 -69.86
CA THR A 198 -2.83 13.39 -70.34
C THR A 198 -2.65 12.34 -69.25
N HIS A 199 -2.91 12.71 -67.98
CA HIS A 199 -2.62 11.93 -66.78
C HIS A 199 -1.15 11.52 -66.64
N LEU A 200 -0.26 12.25 -67.32
CA LEU A 200 1.18 12.07 -67.23
C LEU A 200 1.74 12.88 -66.08
N ILE A 201 2.75 12.31 -65.41
CA ILE A 201 3.47 12.98 -64.34
C ILE A 201 4.82 13.42 -64.89
N TRP A 202 5.04 14.72 -64.90
CA TRP A 202 6.25 15.37 -65.40
C TRP A 202 7.15 15.77 -64.24
N LEU A 203 8.47 15.72 -64.47
CA LEU A 203 9.41 16.30 -63.51
C LEU A 203 9.24 17.83 -63.50
N LYS A 204 9.09 18.44 -62.31
CA LYS A 204 8.84 19.89 -62.20
C LYS A 204 10.00 20.73 -62.72
N ASN A 205 11.24 20.29 -62.48
CA ASN A 205 12.45 20.93 -62.97
C ASN A 205 12.90 20.34 -64.31
N ALA A 206 12.65 21.06 -65.40
CA ALA A 206 12.95 20.68 -66.77
C ALA A 206 14.45 20.72 -67.14
N HIS A 207 15.31 21.27 -66.27
CA HIS A 207 16.75 21.37 -66.49
C HIS A 207 17.57 20.50 -65.53
N CYS A 208 16.96 19.55 -64.81
CA CYS A 208 17.69 18.79 -63.80
C CYS A 208 18.94 18.06 -64.35
N PHE A 209 18.94 17.64 -65.62
CA PHE A 209 20.00 16.80 -66.21
C PHE A 209 20.85 17.49 -67.29
N GLY A 210 20.52 18.72 -67.69
CA GLY A 210 21.19 19.37 -68.83
C GLY A 210 21.00 18.61 -70.15
N GLN A 211 22.04 18.57 -70.99
CA GLN A 211 22.01 17.97 -72.32
C GLN A 211 22.90 16.72 -72.43
N GLU A 212 22.36 15.64 -72.99
CA GLU A 212 23.11 14.41 -73.25
C GLU A 212 22.79 13.85 -74.64
N ILE A 213 23.57 12.86 -75.08
CA ILE A 213 23.25 12.07 -76.27
C ILE A 213 22.10 11.10 -75.98
N TRP A 214 21.37 10.68 -77.01
CA TRP A 214 20.08 10.00 -76.85
C TRP A 214 20.12 8.72 -75.99
N TYR A 215 21.14 7.89 -76.15
CA TYR A 215 21.26 6.65 -75.38
C TYR A 215 21.60 6.89 -73.91
N GLN A 216 22.48 7.88 -73.63
CA GLN A 216 22.80 8.30 -72.27
C GLN A 216 21.56 8.89 -71.60
N ALA A 217 20.84 9.78 -72.29
CA ALA A 217 19.60 10.37 -71.79
C ALA A 217 18.59 9.30 -71.34
N LYS A 218 18.40 8.23 -72.12
CA LYS A 218 17.53 7.10 -71.73
C LYS A 218 18.01 6.41 -70.44
N GLN A 219 19.31 6.17 -70.31
CA GLN A 219 19.87 5.54 -69.12
C GLN A 219 19.79 6.46 -67.88
N THR A 220 20.04 7.74 -68.06
CA THR A 220 19.98 8.76 -67.01
C THR A 220 18.57 8.85 -66.44
N VAL A 221 17.55 8.95 -67.30
CA VAL A 221 16.16 8.99 -66.84
C VAL A 221 15.73 7.67 -66.19
N ALA A 222 16.16 6.52 -66.70
CA ALA A 222 15.86 5.23 -66.07
C ALA A 222 16.44 5.07 -64.66
N LYS A 223 17.49 5.85 -64.31
CA LYS A 223 18.10 5.85 -62.97
C LYS A 223 17.49 6.89 -62.02
N LEU A 224 16.61 7.78 -62.52
CA LEU A 224 15.93 8.78 -61.70
C LEU A 224 15.02 8.11 -60.66
N LYS A 225 15.07 8.63 -59.43
CA LYS A 225 14.28 8.18 -58.27
C LYS A 225 14.11 9.31 -57.27
N THR A 226 13.29 9.08 -56.25
CA THR A 226 13.15 9.98 -55.09
C THR A 226 14.49 10.39 -54.49
N GLY A 227 14.61 11.65 -54.03
CA GLY A 227 15.84 12.25 -53.52
C GLY A 227 16.74 12.90 -54.57
N GLN A 228 16.46 12.74 -55.87
CA GLN A 228 17.12 13.45 -56.97
C GLN A 228 16.18 14.50 -57.55
N CYS A 229 16.72 15.57 -58.14
CA CYS A 229 15.90 16.60 -58.81
C CYS A 229 14.78 17.20 -57.93
N ASN A 230 14.97 17.26 -56.60
CA ASN A 230 13.97 17.65 -55.59
C ASN A 230 12.73 16.74 -55.50
N LEU A 231 12.81 15.50 -55.99
CA LEU A 231 11.74 14.52 -55.88
C LEU A 231 11.55 14.01 -54.45
N ARG A 232 10.29 13.98 -54.00
CA ARG A 232 9.80 13.40 -52.74
C ARG A 232 8.59 12.51 -52.97
N ASP A 233 8.40 12.07 -54.21
CA ASP A 233 7.23 11.36 -54.74
C ASP A 233 7.29 9.83 -54.52
N ASN A 234 8.27 9.37 -53.73
CA ASN A 234 8.59 7.95 -53.51
C ASN A 234 8.86 7.14 -54.80
N SER A 235 9.23 7.80 -55.90
CA SER A 235 9.53 7.11 -57.15
C SER A 235 10.78 6.24 -57.06
N LYS A 236 10.74 5.13 -57.80
CA LYS A 236 11.83 4.14 -57.89
C LYS A 236 12.52 4.20 -59.25
N MET A 237 13.74 3.67 -59.31
CA MET A 237 14.47 3.52 -60.57
C MET A 237 13.64 2.72 -61.58
N GLY A 238 13.63 3.17 -62.83
CA GLY A 238 12.89 2.56 -63.93
C GLY A 238 11.45 3.06 -64.08
N GLU A 239 10.92 3.84 -63.15
CA GLU A 239 9.57 4.42 -63.28
C GLU A 239 9.53 5.63 -64.23
N TRP A 240 10.63 6.35 -64.33
CA TRP A 240 10.79 7.51 -65.19
C TRP A 240 11.32 7.12 -66.57
N ARG A 241 10.83 7.81 -67.62
CA ARG A 241 11.28 7.63 -69.01
C ARG A 241 11.31 8.94 -69.77
N LEU A 242 11.96 8.94 -70.93
CA LEU A 242 11.79 10.02 -71.90
C LEU A 242 10.34 10.02 -72.44
N PRO A 243 9.75 11.18 -72.75
CA PRO A 243 8.42 11.26 -73.33
C PRO A 243 8.44 10.77 -74.77
N THR A 244 7.34 10.16 -75.22
CA THR A 244 7.17 9.76 -76.62
C THR A 244 6.87 10.99 -77.49
N LYS A 245 7.03 10.85 -78.81
CA LYS A 245 6.63 11.88 -79.76
C LYS A 245 5.17 12.34 -79.53
N LYS A 246 4.25 11.41 -79.33
CA LYS A 246 2.81 11.70 -79.13
C LYS A 246 2.55 12.47 -77.84
N GLU A 247 3.29 12.18 -76.76
CA GLU A 247 3.15 12.90 -75.49
C GLU A 247 3.67 14.33 -75.59
N TRP A 248 4.75 14.55 -76.33
CA TRP A 248 5.20 15.90 -76.68
C TRP A 248 4.21 16.63 -77.59
N GLU A 249 3.57 15.95 -78.55
CA GLU A 249 2.49 16.54 -79.37
C GLU A 249 1.34 17.05 -78.50
N PHE A 250 0.99 16.31 -77.44
CA PHE A 250 0.00 16.78 -76.47
C PHE A 250 0.52 17.87 -75.55
N MET A 251 1.80 17.89 -75.20
CA MET A 251 2.35 18.94 -74.34
C MET A 251 2.38 20.30 -75.08
N LEU A 252 2.86 20.31 -76.33
CA LEU A 252 3.12 21.51 -77.12
C LEU A 252 1.84 22.12 -77.71
N GLU A 253 1.62 23.41 -77.48
CA GLU A 253 0.50 24.17 -78.01
C GLU A 253 0.91 25.02 -79.22
N LYS A 254 0.50 24.57 -80.42
CA LYS A 254 0.82 25.22 -81.70
C LYS A 254 0.18 26.60 -81.90
N LYS A 255 -0.75 27.03 -81.01
CA LYS A 255 -1.37 28.36 -81.07
C LYS A 255 -0.40 29.49 -80.71
N TYR A 256 0.68 29.20 -79.99
CA TYR A 256 1.70 30.19 -79.65
C TYR A 256 2.80 30.22 -80.72
N ARG A 257 3.20 31.41 -81.18
CA ARG A 257 4.22 31.57 -82.24
C ARG A 257 5.64 31.22 -81.79
N LYS A 258 5.92 31.38 -80.49
CA LYS A 258 7.18 31.03 -79.81
C LYS A 258 6.83 30.57 -78.39
N LEU A 259 7.65 29.73 -77.77
CA LEU A 259 7.43 29.11 -76.46
C LEU A 259 6.05 28.43 -76.40
N THR A 260 5.99 27.22 -76.92
CA THR A 260 4.72 26.51 -77.18
C THR A 260 4.24 25.71 -75.97
N LEU A 261 4.45 26.20 -74.75
CA LEU A 261 3.90 25.60 -73.53
C LEU A 261 2.75 26.46 -72.99
N SER A 262 1.71 25.82 -72.47
CA SER A 262 0.67 26.54 -71.74
C SER A 262 1.05 26.75 -70.28
N ASN A 263 0.45 27.76 -69.67
CA ASN A 263 0.52 27.97 -68.24
C ASN A 263 -0.20 26.84 -67.45
N ALA A 264 -0.13 26.88 -66.12
CA ALA A 264 -0.74 25.90 -65.24
C ALA A 264 -2.24 25.72 -65.47
N LEU A 265 -2.97 26.80 -65.78
CA LEU A 265 -4.39 26.78 -66.12
C LEU A 265 -4.70 26.23 -67.54
N GLY A 266 -3.71 26.13 -68.43
CA GLY A 266 -3.90 25.73 -69.82
C GLY A 266 -4.52 26.81 -70.73
N THR A 267 -4.83 27.98 -70.19
CA THR A 267 -5.53 29.06 -70.92
C THR A 267 -4.58 30.08 -71.54
N GLY A 268 -3.39 30.24 -70.95
CA GLY A 268 -2.37 31.20 -71.37
C GLY A 268 -1.04 30.54 -71.67
N GLN A 269 -0.07 31.36 -72.04
CA GLN A 269 1.30 30.91 -72.33
C GLN A 269 2.10 30.75 -71.03
N TRP A 270 2.94 29.71 -70.97
CA TRP A 270 3.79 29.41 -69.81
C TRP A 270 4.79 30.54 -69.50
N ARG A 271 5.14 30.67 -68.23
CA ARG A 271 6.23 31.52 -67.72
C ARG A 271 7.05 30.75 -66.70
N GLU A 272 8.33 31.11 -66.56
CA GLU A 272 9.22 30.51 -65.56
C GLU A 272 8.60 30.58 -64.16
N GLY A 273 8.54 29.43 -63.48
CA GLY A 273 7.98 29.34 -62.13
C GLY A 273 6.47 29.12 -62.04
N ASP A 274 5.76 29.08 -63.17
CA ASP A 274 4.31 28.81 -63.21
C ASP A 274 4.01 27.30 -62.99
N ALA A 275 3.89 26.50 -64.06
CA ALA A 275 3.74 25.05 -63.92
C ALA A 275 5.10 24.33 -63.73
N PHE A 276 6.14 24.85 -64.36
CA PHE A 276 7.45 24.21 -64.48
C PHE A 276 8.56 25.22 -64.22
N VAL A 277 9.72 24.72 -63.79
CA VAL A 277 10.94 25.51 -63.58
C VAL A 277 12.07 24.98 -64.44
N GLY A 278 13.01 25.86 -64.81
CA GLY A 278 14.19 25.53 -65.60
C GLY A 278 13.87 25.15 -67.04
N VAL A 279 12.74 25.57 -67.62
CA VAL A 279 12.43 25.20 -69.01
C VAL A 279 13.39 25.92 -69.96
N GLN A 280 14.05 25.14 -70.80
CA GLN A 280 14.97 25.63 -71.81
C GLN A 280 14.21 25.81 -73.13
N LEU A 281 14.36 26.96 -73.78
CA LEU A 281 13.77 27.22 -75.09
C LEU A 281 14.62 26.53 -76.19
N SER A 282 14.65 25.20 -76.17
CA SER A 282 15.51 24.40 -77.04
C SER A 282 14.93 22.99 -77.26
N LYS A 283 15.75 22.11 -77.83
CA LYS A 283 15.41 20.74 -78.20
C LYS A 283 15.50 19.82 -77.00
N TYR A 284 14.45 19.02 -76.79
CA TYR A 284 14.36 17.96 -75.80
C TYR A 284 14.25 16.60 -76.48
N TRP A 285 14.91 15.59 -75.92
CA TRP A 285 14.83 14.24 -76.44
C TRP A 285 13.45 13.61 -76.25
N THR A 286 13.04 12.80 -77.22
CA THR A 286 11.91 11.88 -77.08
C THR A 286 12.40 10.43 -77.00
N ALA A 287 11.58 9.53 -76.47
CA ALA A 287 11.84 8.09 -76.50
C ALA A 287 11.65 7.45 -77.90
N SER A 288 10.95 8.15 -78.80
CA SER A 288 10.55 7.67 -80.12
C SER A 288 11.73 7.66 -81.10
N SER A 289 12.13 6.48 -81.55
CA SER A 289 13.16 6.31 -82.58
C SER A 289 12.54 6.37 -83.97
N GLN A 290 13.22 7.02 -84.94
CA GLN A 290 12.83 6.98 -86.35
C GLN A 290 13.68 5.97 -87.12
N THR A 291 14.99 5.94 -86.86
CA THR A 291 15.94 5.01 -87.49
C THR A 291 16.98 4.56 -86.47
N LYS A 292 17.88 3.63 -86.85
CA LYS A 292 19.01 3.22 -86.00
C LYS A 292 19.99 4.37 -85.69
N ARG A 293 19.95 5.49 -86.43
CA ARG A 293 20.87 6.63 -86.29
C ARG A 293 20.17 7.96 -85.99
N SER A 294 18.84 7.98 -85.92
CA SER A 294 18.07 9.19 -85.64
C SER A 294 16.88 8.93 -84.72
N SER A 295 16.62 9.87 -83.82
CA SER A 295 15.48 9.87 -82.92
C SER A 295 14.79 11.24 -82.95
N TRP A 296 13.50 11.24 -82.61
CA TRP A 296 12.70 12.45 -82.53
C TRP A 296 13.15 13.32 -81.36
N TYR A 297 13.11 14.63 -81.57
CA TYR A 297 13.23 15.67 -80.54
C TYR A 297 12.05 16.62 -80.63
N ALA A 298 11.73 17.26 -79.50
CA ALA A 298 10.73 18.31 -79.38
C ALA A 298 11.43 19.66 -79.15
N ASP A 299 11.24 20.62 -80.04
CA ASP A 299 11.73 21.97 -79.87
C ASP A 299 10.66 22.83 -79.18
N VAL A 300 10.87 23.12 -77.90
CA VAL A 300 9.92 23.88 -77.07
C VAL A 300 9.80 25.34 -77.50
N TYR A 301 10.80 25.88 -78.21
CA TYR A 301 10.79 27.27 -78.66
C TYR A 301 9.77 27.52 -79.78
N ASN A 302 9.62 26.61 -80.74
CA ASN A 302 8.73 26.79 -81.89
C ASN A 302 7.66 25.69 -82.02
N GLY A 303 7.67 24.70 -81.11
CA GLY A 303 6.75 23.57 -81.12
C GLY A 303 7.02 22.55 -82.22
N LEU A 304 8.21 22.57 -82.83
CA LEU A 304 8.60 21.66 -83.89
C LEU A 304 8.94 20.27 -83.32
N LEU A 305 8.36 19.25 -83.91
CA LEU A 305 8.77 17.85 -83.71
C LEU A 305 9.47 17.37 -84.97
N ASP A 306 10.73 17.00 -84.84
CA ASP A 306 11.57 16.57 -85.94
C ASP A 306 12.62 15.57 -85.46
N THR A 307 13.43 15.04 -86.36
CA THR A 307 14.43 14.02 -86.08
C THR A 307 15.84 14.59 -86.05
N GLY A 308 16.62 14.16 -85.07
CA GLY A 308 18.02 14.53 -84.90
C GLY A 308 18.92 13.29 -84.91
N LYS A 309 20.20 13.47 -85.23
CA LYS A 309 21.20 12.39 -85.09
C LYS A 309 21.35 12.04 -83.62
N ILE A 310 21.35 10.75 -83.28
CA ILE A 310 21.39 10.28 -81.87
C ILE A 310 22.67 10.68 -81.10
N ASN A 311 23.71 11.12 -81.80
CA ASN A 311 24.98 11.59 -81.24
C ASN A 311 25.00 13.10 -80.96
N MET A 312 23.94 13.85 -81.30
CA MET A 312 23.77 15.23 -80.87
C MET A 312 23.40 15.28 -79.38
N LYS A 313 23.58 16.43 -78.74
CA LYS A 313 23.18 16.63 -77.34
C LYS A 313 21.92 17.48 -77.28
N TYR A 314 20.86 16.96 -76.67
CA TYR A 314 19.60 17.68 -76.42
C TYR A 314 19.19 17.52 -74.96
N TYR A 315 18.30 18.40 -74.50
CA TYR A 315 17.84 18.42 -73.12
C TYR A 315 16.98 17.21 -72.76
N ILE A 316 16.93 16.90 -71.47
CA ILE A 316 16.22 15.75 -70.92
C ILE A 316 15.08 16.26 -70.04
N TRP A 317 13.85 15.85 -70.34
CA TRP A 317 12.70 16.12 -69.49
C TRP A 317 11.93 14.82 -69.23
N PRO A 318 12.08 14.23 -68.04
CA PRO A 318 11.43 12.96 -67.70
C PRO A 318 9.91 13.06 -67.57
N VAL A 319 9.25 11.96 -67.91
CA VAL A 319 7.82 11.71 -67.67
C VAL A 319 7.61 10.30 -67.12
N ARG A 320 6.53 10.08 -66.37
CA ARG A 320 6.04 8.76 -65.94
C ARG A 320 4.51 8.67 -66.05
N GLY A 321 3.98 7.43 -66.09
CA GLY A 321 2.56 7.14 -66.32
C GLY A 321 2.22 6.82 -67.78
N GLY A 322 0.92 6.76 -68.10
CA GLY A 322 0.40 6.61 -69.47
C GLY A 322 0.70 5.27 -70.17
N LYS A 323 0.48 4.13 -69.51
CA LYS A 323 0.51 2.82 -70.17
C LYS A 323 -0.85 2.44 -70.72
#